data_AF-R1GGC4-F1
#
_entry.id   AF-R1GGC4-F1
#
_cell.length_a   1.000
_cell.length_b   1.000
_cell.length_c   1.000
_cell.angle_alpha   90.00
_cell.angle_beta   90.00
_cell.angle_gamma   90.00
#
_symmetry.space_group_name_H-M   'P 1'
#
loop_
_entity.id
_entity.type
_entity.pdbx_description
1 polymer ?
#
loop_
_entity_poly.entity_id
_entity_poly.type
_entity_poly.pdbx_seq_one_letter_code
_entity_poly.pdbx_strand_id
1 'polypeptide(L)'
;MATIGVTSFVMWPFAGPSLGPFIGGFVVQYKTWRWTQWVILFGMTFVYILLLFIPETYKKAILKKRVKRRNTPLPPKTGPQGAAAIKFLLTVTLLRPLHMLATEPIVTCISVYVAFVFAVLFSFFEAFPIVFEGVYGFDTVQTGLTFLAVGLGVLLAGATAVFCDFHFYQPEYRRAMAAGETATAPEFRLYVSMMGSVGVPVGVFWFAWSARESVHWASCLVAAVPFAWGNLSIFIGTSQFIVQTNLA
;
A
#
# COMPACT_ATOMS: atom_id res chain seq x y z
N MET A 1 -10.72 13.17 6.37
CA MET A 1 -9.27 13.53 6.43
C MET A 1 -8.38 12.37 6.83
N ALA A 2 -8.72 11.57 7.86
CA ALA A 2 -7.90 10.42 8.25
C ALA A 2 -7.77 9.36 7.14
N THR A 3 -8.85 9.04 6.42
CA THR A 3 -8.81 8.06 5.32
C THR A 3 -7.88 8.49 4.19
N ILE A 4 -7.95 9.76 3.77
CA ILE A 4 -7.05 10.30 2.72
C ILE A 4 -5.59 10.16 3.14
N GLY A 5 -5.25 10.47 4.39
CA GLY A 5 -3.88 10.31 4.90
C GLY A 5 -3.41 8.85 4.87
N VAL A 6 -4.25 7.90 5.26
CA VAL A 6 -3.93 6.46 5.23
C VAL A 6 -3.80 5.96 3.79
N THR A 7 -4.71 6.33 2.90
CA THR A 7 -4.65 5.95 1.48
C THR A 7 -3.41 6.52 0.82
N SER A 8 -3.06 7.79 1.07
CA SER A 8 -1.82 8.39 0.57
C SER A 8 -0.56 7.70 1.10
N PHE A 9 -0.57 7.30 2.37
CA PHE A 9 0.53 6.55 2.96
C PHE A 9 0.70 5.16 2.31
N VAL A 10 -0.40 4.46 2.04
CA VAL A 10 -0.39 3.12 1.42
C VAL A 10 -0.03 3.16 -0.08
N MET A 11 -0.39 4.23 -0.79
CA MET A 11 -0.04 4.39 -2.21
C MET A 11 1.47 4.46 -2.46
N TRP A 12 2.24 5.09 -1.58
CA TRP A 12 3.68 5.32 -1.80
C TRP A 12 4.53 4.06 -1.89
N PRO A 13 4.40 3.08 -0.98
CA PRO A 13 5.06 1.79 -1.12
C PRO A 13 4.74 1.07 -2.43
N PHE A 14 3.52 1.22 -2.95
CA PHE A 14 3.09 0.58 -4.21
C PHE A 14 3.49 1.38 -5.46
N ALA A 15 3.69 2.69 -5.34
CA ALA A 15 4.27 3.52 -6.40
C ALA A 15 5.78 3.25 -6.59
N GLY A 16 6.47 2.82 -5.52
CA GLY A 16 7.89 2.46 -5.55
C GLY A 16 8.26 1.46 -6.66
N PRO A 17 7.60 0.29 -6.76
CA PRO A 17 7.78 -0.68 -7.84
C PRO A 17 7.49 -0.16 -9.26
N SER A 18 6.80 0.97 -9.40
CA SER A 18 6.59 1.60 -10.72
C SER A 18 7.76 2.54 -11.08
N LEU A 19 8.20 3.36 -10.11
CA LEU A 19 9.28 4.32 -10.29
C LEU A 19 10.67 3.67 -10.28
N GLY A 20 10.84 2.58 -9.54
CA GLY A 20 12.11 1.87 -9.39
C GLY A 20 12.65 1.33 -10.72
N PRO A 21 11.91 0.46 -11.44
CA PRO A 21 12.31 -0.04 -12.75
C PRO A 21 12.37 1.06 -13.81
N PHE A 22 11.51 2.07 -13.73
CA PHE A 22 11.58 3.23 -14.62
C PHE A 22 12.93 3.94 -14.49
N ILE A 23 13.30 4.41 -13.29
CA ILE A 23 14.59 5.08 -13.06
C ILE A 23 15.76 4.11 -13.28
N GLY A 24 15.62 2.87 -12.80
CA GLY A 24 16.63 1.81 -12.90
C GLY A 24 16.97 1.45 -14.34
N GLY A 25 15.98 1.37 -15.22
CA GLY A 25 16.19 1.08 -16.65
C GLY A 25 17.05 2.14 -17.34
N PHE A 26 16.77 3.42 -17.12
CA PHE A 26 17.62 4.51 -17.60
C PHE A 26 19.04 4.44 -17.04
N VAL A 27 19.18 4.19 -15.74
CA VAL A 27 20.50 4.14 -15.09
C VAL A 27 21.33 2.98 -15.62
N VAL A 28 20.73 1.79 -15.80
CA VAL A 28 21.45 0.60 -16.29
C VAL A 28 21.78 0.70 -17.77
N GLN A 29 20.95 1.36 -18.58
CA GLN A 29 21.23 1.50 -20.02
C GLN A 29 22.37 2.48 -20.30
N TYR A 30 22.47 3.58 -19.55
CA TYR A 30 23.48 4.62 -19.78
C TYR A 30 24.69 4.56 -18.82
N LYS A 31 24.61 3.78 -17.74
CA LYS A 31 25.66 3.57 -16.74
C LYS A 31 25.76 2.08 -16.38
N THR A 32 26.52 1.76 -15.34
CA THR A 32 26.64 0.37 -14.84
C THR A 32 25.59 0.06 -13.78
N TRP A 33 25.30 -1.22 -13.54
CA TRP A 33 24.36 -1.64 -12.50
C TRP A 33 24.69 -1.09 -11.09
N ARG A 34 25.96 -0.79 -10.80
CA ARG A 34 26.36 -0.16 -9.52
C ARG A 34 25.77 1.23 -9.33
N TRP A 35 25.52 1.95 -10.42
CA TRP A 35 24.90 3.27 -10.36
C TRP A 35 23.44 3.24 -9.87
N THR A 36 22.75 2.10 -9.98
CA THR A 36 21.40 1.98 -9.38
C THR A 36 21.46 2.13 -7.86
N GLN A 37 22.50 1.58 -7.22
CA GLN A 37 22.72 1.71 -5.78
C GLN A 37 23.05 3.14 -5.37
N TRP A 38 23.89 3.83 -6.15
CA TRP A 38 24.22 5.24 -5.92
C TRP A 38 22.99 6.15 -5.99
N VAL A 39 22.10 5.93 -6.97
CA VAL A 39 20.86 6.69 -7.09
C VAL A 39 19.96 6.50 -5.88
N ILE A 40 19.85 5.27 -5.36
CA ILE A 40 19.10 4.99 -4.11
C ILE A 40 19.74 5.73 -2.93
N LEU A 41 21.07 5.71 -2.80
CA LEU A 41 21.79 6.39 -1.72
C LEU A 41 21.58 7.91 -1.76
N PHE A 42 21.65 8.53 -2.93
CA PHE A 42 21.37 9.96 -3.09
C PHE A 42 19.91 10.30 -2.75
N GLY A 43 18.97 9.48 -3.21
CA GLY A 43 17.55 9.63 -2.89
C GLY A 43 17.27 9.53 -1.38
N MET A 44 17.83 8.52 -0.72
CA MET A 44 17.74 8.36 0.74
C MET A 44 18.34 9.56 1.47
N THR A 45 19.55 9.97 1.08
CA THR A 45 20.24 11.11 1.70
C THR A 45 19.41 12.38 1.59
N PHE A 46 18.83 12.65 0.41
CA PHE A 46 17.95 13.79 0.20
C PHE A 46 16.71 13.73 1.12
N VAL A 47 16.05 12.58 1.23
CA VAL A 47 14.91 12.41 2.14
C VAL A 47 15.33 12.61 3.60
N TYR A 48 16.48 12.09 4.03
CA TYR A 48 17.00 12.29 5.38
C TYR A 48 17.29 13.75 5.70
N ILE A 49 17.83 14.51 4.73
CA ILE A 49 18.04 15.95 4.89
C ILE A 49 16.69 16.66 5.07
N LEU A 50 15.68 16.33 4.27
CA LEU A 50 14.34 16.91 4.42
C LEU A 50 13.71 16.60 5.78
N LEU A 51 13.92 15.39 6.32
CA LEU A 51 13.42 15.01 7.65
C LEU A 51 13.94 15.94 8.76
N LEU A 52 15.13 16.54 8.61
CA LEU A 52 15.66 17.50 9.59
C LEU A 52 14.83 18.79 9.69
N PHE A 53 14.12 19.16 8.63
CA PHE A 53 13.28 20.35 8.57
C PHE A 53 11.81 20.09 8.94
N ILE A 54 11.40 18.82 8.99
CA ILE A 54 10.02 18.47 9.34
C ILE A 54 9.84 18.60 10.86
N PRO A 55 8.86 19.39 11.32
CA PRO A 55 8.59 19.51 12.74
C PRO A 55 8.08 18.18 13.31
N GLU A 56 8.41 17.89 14.55
CA GLU A 56 7.90 16.72 15.27
C GLU A 56 6.36 16.63 15.20
N THR A 57 5.85 15.58 14.56
CA THR A 57 4.41 15.34 14.35
C THR A 57 3.83 14.34 15.35
N TYR A 58 4.65 13.66 16.16
CA TYR A 58 4.18 12.67 17.11
C TYR A 58 3.38 13.30 18.25
N LYS A 59 2.07 13.02 18.28
CA LYS A 59 1.11 13.60 19.23
C LYS A 59 1.58 13.54 20.69
N LYS A 60 2.17 12.42 21.13
CA LYS A 60 2.66 12.27 22.52
C LYS A 60 3.88 13.15 22.80
N ALA A 61 4.80 13.31 21.84
CA ALA A 61 5.97 14.18 21.99
C ALA A 61 5.57 15.66 22.02
N ILE A 62 4.63 16.07 21.16
CA ILE A 62 4.06 17.43 21.16
C ILE A 62 3.36 17.72 22.50
N LEU A 63 2.54 16.78 23.00
CA LEU A 63 1.86 16.93 24.29
C LEU A 63 2.87 17.10 25.42
N LYS A 64 3.91 16.26 25.46
CA LYS A 64 4.99 16.33 26.45
C LYS A 64 5.70 17.68 26.42
N LYS A 65 5.97 18.22 25.21
CA LYS A 65 6.58 19.54 25.01
C LYS A 65 5.67 20.69 25.47
N ARG A 66 4.35 20.59 25.22
CA ARG A 66 3.34 21.60 25.64
C ARG A 66 3.13 21.62 27.15
N VAL A 67 3.04 20.45 27.78
CA VAL A 67 2.92 20.33 29.24
C VAL A 67 4.15 20.92 29.93
N LYS A 68 5.36 20.58 29.44
CA LYS A 68 6.63 21.16 29.95
C LYS A 68 6.69 22.68 29.80
N ARG A 69 6.08 23.26 28.76
CA ARG A 69 6.00 24.72 28.57
C ARG A 69 4.96 25.40 29.46
N ARG A 70 3.91 24.69 29.87
CA ARG A 70 2.79 25.25 30.67
C ARG A 70 2.91 24.99 32.17
N ASN A 71 4.00 24.37 32.66
CA ASN A 71 4.18 23.98 34.07
C ASN A 71 2.95 23.26 34.67
N THR A 72 2.21 22.54 33.83
CA THR A 72 1.05 21.76 34.26
C THR A 72 1.53 20.34 34.61
N PRO A 73 0.90 19.65 35.57
CA PRO A 73 1.24 18.26 35.84
C PRO A 73 1.02 17.44 34.57
N LEU A 74 2.00 16.59 34.25
CA LEU A 74 1.87 15.65 33.14
C LEU A 74 0.62 14.79 33.37
N PRO A 75 -0.24 14.60 32.35
CA PRO A 75 -1.19 13.51 32.44
C PRO A 75 -0.41 12.21 32.72
N PRO A 76 -0.95 11.29 33.54
CA PRO A 76 -0.24 10.07 33.94
C PRO A 76 0.40 9.42 32.72
N LYS A 77 1.66 8.97 32.82
CA LYS A 77 2.38 8.31 31.73
C LYS A 77 1.59 7.08 31.24
N THR A 78 0.72 7.25 30.25
CA THR A 78 -0.13 6.18 29.68
C THR A 78 0.66 5.35 28.67
N GLY A 79 1.74 4.72 29.11
CA GLY A 79 2.54 3.83 28.27
C GLY A 79 3.56 3.02 29.06
N PRO A 80 3.70 1.71 28.77
CA PRO A 80 4.68 0.86 29.42
C PRO A 80 6.11 1.34 29.10
N GLN A 81 7.03 1.27 30.08
CA GLN A 81 8.43 1.73 29.97
C GLN A 81 9.41 0.55 30.17
N GLY A 82 10.58 0.62 29.54
CA GLY A 82 11.65 -0.37 29.69
C GLY A 82 11.24 -1.78 29.26
N ALA A 83 11.49 -2.78 30.10
CA ALA A 83 11.12 -4.17 29.85
C ALA A 83 9.60 -4.37 29.65
N ALA A 84 8.76 -3.56 30.30
CA ALA A 84 7.31 -3.61 30.08
C ALA A 84 6.93 -3.08 28.69
N ALA A 85 7.68 -2.13 28.14
CA ALA A 85 7.47 -1.64 26.77
C ALA A 85 7.82 -2.72 25.75
N ILE A 86 8.94 -3.41 25.96
CA ILE A 86 9.37 -4.53 25.12
C ILE A 86 8.37 -5.68 25.22
N LYS A 87 7.95 -6.05 26.43
CA LYS A 87 6.93 -7.08 26.64
C LYS A 87 5.63 -6.69 25.94
N PHE A 88 5.17 -5.45 26.10
CA PHE A 88 3.98 -4.93 25.40
C PHE A 88 4.15 -4.97 23.88
N LEU A 89 5.30 -4.60 23.33
CA LEU A 89 5.57 -4.63 21.90
C LEU A 89 5.57 -6.08 21.38
N LEU A 90 6.20 -7.01 22.09
CA LEU A 90 6.20 -8.43 21.73
C LEU A 90 4.80 -9.06 21.85
N THR A 91 4.07 -8.78 22.93
CA THR A 91 2.76 -9.40 23.15
C THR A 91 1.65 -8.77 22.32
N VAL A 92 1.60 -7.44 22.24
CA VAL A 92 0.50 -6.71 21.59
C VAL A 92 0.77 -6.48 20.11
N THR A 93 2.02 -6.21 19.71
CA THR A 93 2.34 -5.94 18.30
C THR A 93 2.63 -7.22 17.50
N LEU A 94 3.21 -8.25 18.12
CA LEU A 94 3.62 -9.48 17.42
C LEU A 94 2.74 -10.70 17.76
N LEU A 95 2.57 -11.04 19.04
CA LEU A 95 1.82 -12.24 19.43
C LEU A 95 0.32 -12.11 19.19
N ARG A 96 -0.28 -10.93 19.42
CA ARG A 96 -1.72 -10.72 19.21
C ARG A 96 -2.15 -10.95 17.76
N PRO A 97 -1.50 -10.36 16.73
CA PRO A 97 -1.84 -10.67 15.34
C PRO A 97 -1.64 -12.14 14.97
N LEU A 98 -0.56 -12.79 15.45
CA LEU A 98 -0.32 -14.22 15.19
C LEU A 98 -1.38 -15.12 15.85
N HIS A 99 -1.79 -14.78 17.06
CA HIS A 99 -2.89 -15.47 17.74
C HIS A 99 -4.19 -15.28 16.98
N MET A 100 -4.56 -14.04 16.62
CA MET A 100 -5.77 -13.74 15.83
C MET A 100 -5.75 -14.45 14.48
N LEU A 101 -4.59 -14.55 13.82
CA LEU A 101 -4.43 -15.30 12.58
C LEU A 101 -4.76 -16.80 12.74
N ALA A 102 -4.54 -17.38 13.92
CA ALA A 102 -4.83 -18.78 14.21
C ALA A 102 -6.22 -18.99 14.83
N THR A 103 -6.76 -18.01 15.55
CA THR A 103 -8.01 -18.15 16.32
C THR A 103 -9.22 -17.52 15.65
N GLU A 104 -9.05 -16.55 14.76
CA GLU A 104 -10.13 -15.87 14.06
C GLU A 104 -10.17 -16.28 12.58
N PRO A 105 -11.12 -17.15 12.18
CA PRO A 105 -11.16 -17.70 10.82
C PRO A 105 -11.23 -16.64 9.72
N ILE A 106 -11.92 -15.53 9.98
CA ILE A 106 -12.07 -14.41 9.03
C ILE A 106 -10.70 -13.77 8.74
N VAL A 107 -9.89 -13.56 9.80
CA VAL A 107 -8.54 -12.99 9.65
C VAL A 107 -7.67 -13.96 8.86
N THR A 108 -7.73 -15.26 9.16
CA THR A 108 -6.99 -16.28 8.40
C THR A 108 -7.34 -16.25 6.91
N CYS A 109 -8.64 -16.25 6.56
CA CYS A 109 -9.08 -16.24 5.18
C CYS A 109 -8.61 -14.99 4.43
N ILE A 110 -8.75 -13.81 5.02
CA ILE A 110 -8.31 -12.54 4.41
C ILE A 110 -6.78 -12.52 4.27
N SER A 111 -6.04 -12.97 5.29
CA SER A 111 -4.58 -13.02 5.24
C SER A 111 -4.07 -13.98 4.17
N VAL A 112 -4.64 -15.17 4.04
CA VAL A 112 -4.29 -16.13 2.97
C VAL A 112 -4.61 -15.56 1.59
N TYR A 113 -5.77 -14.91 1.44
CA TYR A 113 -6.16 -14.26 0.19
C TYR A 113 -5.19 -13.15 -0.21
N VAL A 114 -4.85 -12.24 0.72
CA VAL A 114 -3.88 -11.18 0.48
C VAL A 114 -2.50 -11.75 0.18
N ALA A 115 -2.06 -12.79 0.89
CA ALA A 115 -0.79 -13.46 0.61
C ALA A 115 -0.74 -14.04 -0.81
N PHE A 116 -1.81 -14.68 -1.27
CA PHE A 116 -1.94 -15.16 -2.64
C PHE A 116 -1.87 -14.00 -3.66
N VAL A 117 -2.63 -12.93 -3.45
CA VAL A 117 -2.65 -11.74 -4.33
C VAL A 117 -1.27 -11.06 -4.39
N PHE A 118 -0.52 -11.07 -3.30
CA PHE A 118 0.87 -10.58 -3.26
C PHE A 118 1.85 -11.51 -3.97
N ALA A 119 1.71 -12.82 -3.82
CA ALA A 119 2.53 -13.77 -4.56
C ALA A 119 2.36 -13.55 -6.07
N VAL A 120 1.12 -13.40 -6.53
CA VAL A 120 0.80 -13.08 -7.93
C VAL A 120 1.40 -11.72 -8.34
N LEU A 121 1.33 -10.68 -7.48
CA LEU A 121 1.96 -9.37 -7.75
C LEU A 121 3.45 -9.48 -8.04
N PHE A 122 4.19 -10.19 -7.18
CA PHE A 122 5.63 -10.32 -7.34
C PHE A 122 6.00 -11.18 -8.55
N SER A 123 5.27 -12.27 -8.79
CA SER A 123 5.44 -13.07 -10.02
C SER A 123 5.15 -12.24 -11.27
N PHE A 124 4.17 -11.33 -11.23
CA PHE A 124 3.85 -10.45 -12.35
C PHE A 124 5.00 -9.48 -12.66
N PHE A 125 5.65 -8.90 -11.65
CA PHE A 125 6.82 -8.03 -11.87
C PHE A 125 8.01 -8.75 -12.53
N GLU A 126 8.19 -10.04 -12.25
CA GLU A 126 9.20 -10.86 -12.93
C GLU A 126 8.79 -11.21 -14.36
N ALA A 127 7.49 -11.44 -14.61
CA ALA A 127 6.97 -11.75 -15.94
C ALA A 127 7.06 -10.56 -16.93
N PHE A 128 6.99 -9.32 -16.44
CA PHE A 128 7.08 -8.10 -17.26
C PHE A 128 8.31 -8.07 -18.18
N PRO A 129 9.55 -8.08 -17.65
CA PRO A 129 10.74 -8.04 -18.50
C PRO A 129 10.82 -9.26 -19.42
N ILE A 130 10.40 -10.45 -18.95
CA ILE A 130 10.37 -11.66 -19.78
C ILE A 130 9.49 -11.48 -21.03
N VAL A 131 8.31 -10.88 -20.88
CA VAL A 131 7.39 -10.64 -22.01
C VAL A 131 7.86 -9.49 -22.89
N PHE A 132 8.21 -8.33 -22.31
CA PHE A 132 8.55 -7.15 -23.10
C PHE A 132 9.92 -7.26 -23.78
N GLU A 133 10.94 -7.80 -23.10
CA GLU A 133 12.27 -8.01 -23.71
C GLU A 133 12.26 -9.27 -24.59
N GLY A 134 11.65 -10.36 -24.13
CA GLY A 134 11.69 -11.66 -24.82
C GLY A 134 10.78 -11.76 -26.04
N VAL A 135 9.51 -11.37 -25.91
CA VAL A 135 8.49 -11.53 -26.97
C VAL A 135 8.46 -10.31 -27.90
N TYR A 136 8.57 -9.11 -27.32
CA TYR A 136 8.45 -7.85 -28.06
C TYR A 136 9.79 -7.20 -28.43
N GLY A 137 10.92 -7.71 -27.91
CA GLY A 137 12.25 -7.21 -28.23
C GLY A 137 12.52 -5.80 -27.72
N PHE A 138 11.87 -5.37 -26.64
CA PHE A 138 12.10 -4.05 -26.04
C PHE A 138 13.49 -3.95 -25.43
N ASP A 139 14.08 -2.74 -25.49
CA ASP A 139 15.30 -2.45 -24.76
C ASP A 139 15.02 -2.22 -23.26
N THR A 140 16.08 -2.13 -22.45
CA THR A 140 15.97 -2.01 -21.00
C THR A 140 15.20 -0.75 -20.57
N VAL A 141 15.36 0.36 -21.29
CA VAL A 141 14.64 1.61 -21.05
C VAL A 141 13.16 1.45 -21.40
N GLN A 142 12.82 0.93 -22.57
CA GLN A 142 11.45 0.69 -22.99
C GLN A 142 10.72 -0.23 -22.00
N THR A 143 11.35 -1.32 -21.58
CA THR A 143 10.83 -2.21 -20.54
C THR A 143 10.63 -1.46 -19.22
N GLY A 144 11.59 -0.63 -18.79
CA GLY A 144 11.44 0.23 -17.61
C GLY A 144 10.26 1.22 -17.71
N LEU A 145 9.97 1.75 -18.90
CA LEU A 145 8.81 2.62 -19.15
C LEU A 145 7.48 1.89 -18.97
N THR A 146 7.41 0.60 -19.29
CA THR A 146 6.16 -0.17 -19.16
C THR A 146 5.64 -0.23 -17.71
N PHE A 147 6.53 -0.14 -16.72
CA PHE A 147 6.15 -0.09 -15.31
C PHE A 147 5.38 1.19 -14.93
N LEU A 148 5.38 2.24 -15.76
CA LEU A 148 4.51 3.41 -15.54
C LEU A 148 3.02 3.06 -15.64
N ALA A 149 2.65 2.01 -16.39
CA ALA A 149 1.27 1.52 -16.43
C ALA A 149 0.82 0.97 -15.07
N VAL A 150 1.72 0.31 -14.33
CA VAL A 150 1.48 -0.11 -12.94
C VAL A 150 1.23 1.13 -12.06
N GLY A 151 2.03 2.18 -12.25
CA GLY A 151 1.88 3.45 -11.53
C GLY A 151 0.53 4.11 -11.79
N LEU A 152 0.03 4.05 -13.03
CA LEU A 152 -1.31 4.52 -13.38
C LEU A 152 -2.39 3.71 -12.65
N GLY A 153 -2.26 2.38 -12.58
CA GLY A 153 -3.17 1.53 -11.81
C GLY A 153 -3.19 1.87 -10.32
N VAL A 154 -2.03 2.16 -9.73
CA VAL A 154 -1.90 2.63 -8.33
C VAL A 154 -2.65 3.94 -8.11
N LEU A 155 -2.51 4.91 -9.01
CA LEU A 155 -3.23 6.20 -8.93
C LEU A 155 -4.74 6.01 -9.02
N LEU A 156 -5.21 5.18 -9.97
CA LEU A 156 -6.62 4.86 -10.12
C LEU A 156 -7.18 4.15 -8.88
N ALA A 157 -6.41 3.28 -8.23
CA ALA A 157 -6.84 2.59 -7.03
C ALA A 157 -6.96 3.53 -5.84
N GLY A 158 -6.02 4.48 -5.70
CA GLY A 158 -6.14 5.58 -4.75
C GLY A 158 -7.41 6.42 -4.97
N ALA A 159 -7.67 6.82 -6.22
CA ALA A 159 -8.87 7.57 -6.58
C ALA A 159 -10.14 6.77 -6.28
N THR A 160 -10.16 5.47 -6.59
CA THR A 160 -11.28 4.57 -6.30
C THR A 160 -11.52 4.44 -4.80
N ALA A 161 -10.45 4.25 -4.01
CA ALA A 161 -10.55 4.15 -2.56
C ALA A 161 -11.11 5.44 -1.93
N VAL A 162 -10.66 6.61 -2.41
CA VAL A 162 -11.19 7.90 -1.96
C VAL A 162 -12.65 8.06 -2.37
N PHE A 163 -13.01 7.70 -3.61
CA PHE A 163 -14.38 7.74 -4.10
C PHE A 163 -15.31 6.87 -3.23
N CYS A 164 -14.92 5.62 -2.95
CA CYS A 164 -15.69 4.72 -2.11
C CYS A 164 -15.79 5.22 -0.66
N ASP A 165 -14.75 5.83 -0.10
CA ASP A 165 -14.80 6.43 1.24
C ASP A 165 -15.84 7.55 1.31
N PHE A 166 -15.86 8.45 0.32
CA PHE A 166 -16.81 9.56 0.28
C PHE A 166 -18.25 9.12 0.00
N HIS A 167 -18.44 8.12 -0.86
CA HIS A 167 -19.77 7.76 -1.34
C HIS A 167 -20.46 6.66 -0.53
N PHE A 168 -19.71 5.69 0.01
CA PHE A 168 -20.27 4.59 0.78
C PHE A 168 -19.98 4.73 2.28
N TYR A 169 -18.72 4.93 2.65
CA TYR A 169 -18.33 4.88 4.06
C TYR A 169 -18.77 6.13 4.85
N GLN A 170 -18.56 7.34 4.33
CA GLN A 170 -18.90 8.57 5.06
C GLN A 170 -20.40 8.78 5.30
N PRO A 171 -21.31 8.50 4.36
CA PRO A 171 -22.74 8.62 4.60
C PRO A 171 -23.23 7.66 5.69
N GLU A 172 -22.78 6.40 5.65
CA GLU A 172 -23.11 5.41 6.67
C GLU A 172 -22.48 5.75 8.02
N TYR A 173 -21.26 6.30 8.03
CA TYR A 173 -20.64 6.83 9.25
C TYR A 173 -21.44 7.95 9.89
N ARG A 174 -21.99 8.86 9.08
CA ARG A 174 -22.85 9.93 9.59
C ARG A 174 -24.18 9.38 10.09
N ARG A 175 -24.75 8.35 9.46
CA ARG A 175 -25.98 7.68 9.90
C ARG A 175 -25.78 6.97 11.23
N ALA A 176 -24.72 6.16 11.37
CA ALA A 176 -24.39 5.47 12.61
C ALA A 176 -24.17 6.45 13.77
N MET A 177 -23.40 7.52 13.55
CA MET A 177 -23.18 8.56 14.57
C MET A 177 -24.48 9.31 14.93
N ALA A 178 -25.37 9.54 13.96
CA ALA A 178 -26.67 10.16 14.20
C ALA A 178 -27.64 9.23 14.97
N ALA A 179 -27.49 7.91 14.81
CA ALA A 179 -28.19 6.88 15.58
C ALA A 179 -27.59 6.66 16.98
N GLY A 180 -26.50 7.36 17.34
CA GLY A 180 -25.82 7.24 18.63
C GLY A 180 -24.82 6.09 18.71
N GLU A 181 -24.50 5.44 17.60
CA GLU A 181 -23.47 4.40 17.53
C GLU A 181 -22.06 5.01 17.55
N THR A 182 -21.12 4.30 18.16
CA THR A 182 -19.74 4.76 18.33
C THR A 182 -18.83 4.44 17.13
N ALA A 183 -19.26 3.52 16.25
CA ALA A 183 -18.51 3.09 15.09
C ALA A 183 -19.44 2.53 14.00
N THR A 184 -18.98 2.56 12.76
CA THR A 184 -19.65 1.88 11.64
C THR A 184 -19.17 0.45 11.53
N ALA A 185 -20.04 -0.40 10.99
CA ALA A 185 -19.71 -1.76 10.62
C ALA A 185 -18.46 -1.78 9.68
N PRO A 186 -17.41 -2.55 10.00
CA PRO A 186 -16.15 -2.54 9.25
C PRO A 186 -16.29 -3.04 7.79
N GLU A 187 -17.38 -3.73 7.46
CA GLU A 187 -17.71 -4.30 6.15
C GLU A 187 -17.82 -3.22 5.06
N PHE A 188 -18.20 -1.99 5.43
CA PHE A 188 -18.28 -0.88 4.48
C PHE A 188 -16.92 -0.49 3.87
N ARG A 189 -15.81 -0.93 4.45
CA ARG A 189 -14.47 -0.72 3.87
C ARG A 189 -14.08 -1.80 2.87
N LEU A 190 -14.76 -2.95 2.89
CA LEU A 190 -14.47 -4.08 2.01
C LEU A 190 -14.93 -3.85 0.57
N TYR A 191 -15.84 -2.91 0.32
CA TYR A 191 -16.34 -2.61 -1.03
C TYR A 191 -15.21 -2.28 -2.03
N VAL A 192 -14.17 -1.58 -1.57
CA VAL A 192 -12.98 -1.29 -2.40
C VAL A 192 -12.27 -2.59 -2.80
N SER A 193 -12.10 -3.52 -1.86
CA SER A 193 -11.51 -4.83 -2.11
C SER A 193 -12.38 -5.70 -3.02
N MET A 194 -13.72 -5.61 -2.91
CA MET A 194 -14.64 -6.33 -3.79
C MET A 194 -14.48 -5.87 -5.24
N MET A 195 -14.39 -4.57 -5.49
CA MET A 195 -14.10 -4.03 -6.82
C MET A 195 -12.73 -4.50 -7.32
N GLY A 196 -11.70 -4.41 -6.47
CA GLY A 196 -10.35 -4.84 -6.82
C GLY A 196 -10.21 -6.34 -7.11
N SER A 197 -11.06 -7.17 -6.47
CA SER A 197 -11.07 -8.64 -6.66
C SER A 197 -11.38 -9.06 -8.09
N VAL A 198 -12.12 -8.24 -8.84
CA VAL A 198 -12.41 -8.46 -10.27
C VAL A 198 -11.27 -7.93 -11.14
N GLY A 199 -10.64 -6.83 -10.73
CA GLY A 199 -9.54 -6.21 -11.49
C GLY A 199 -8.31 -7.12 -11.62
N VAL A 200 -7.95 -7.84 -10.56
CA VAL A 200 -6.79 -8.76 -10.55
C VAL A 200 -6.92 -9.87 -11.62
N PRO A 201 -7.95 -10.72 -11.62
CA PRO A 201 -8.07 -11.79 -12.61
C PRO A 201 -8.22 -11.22 -14.02
N VAL A 202 -9.01 -10.17 -14.22
CA VAL A 202 -9.15 -9.52 -15.54
C VAL A 202 -7.78 -9.07 -16.06
N GLY A 203 -6.97 -8.43 -15.22
CA GLY A 203 -5.63 -7.99 -15.60
C GLY A 203 -4.68 -9.14 -15.92
N VAL A 204 -4.64 -10.19 -15.08
CA VAL A 204 -3.74 -11.34 -15.32
C VAL A 204 -4.13 -12.12 -16.56
N PHE A 205 -5.42 -12.47 -16.72
CA PHE A 205 -5.87 -13.23 -17.90
C PHE A 205 -5.70 -12.43 -19.18
N TRP A 206 -6.00 -11.13 -19.16
CA TRP A 206 -5.78 -10.27 -20.31
C TRP A 206 -4.28 -10.16 -20.64
N PHE A 207 -3.42 -9.97 -19.65
CA PHE A 207 -1.97 -9.93 -19.86
C PHE A 207 -1.46 -11.24 -20.47
N ALA A 208 -1.84 -12.38 -19.90
CA ALA A 208 -1.44 -13.70 -20.39
C ALA A 208 -1.91 -13.97 -21.83
N TRP A 209 -3.13 -13.55 -22.16
CA TRP A 209 -3.68 -13.68 -23.52
C TRP A 209 -2.99 -12.79 -24.55
N SER A 210 -2.58 -11.60 -24.12
CA SER A 210 -1.92 -10.61 -24.97
C SER A 210 -0.42 -10.81 -25.10
N ALA A 211 0.23 -11.58 -24.22
CA ALA A 211 1.67 -11.85 -24.23
C ALA A 211 2.10 -12.82 -25.36
N ARG A 212 1.89 -12.42 -26.62
CA ARG A 212 2.29 -13.16 -27.82
C ARG A 212 2.62 -12.20 -28.96
N GLU A 213 3.50 -12.63 -29.86
CA GLU A 213 4.01 -11.83 -30.99
C GLU A 213 2.90 -11.32 -31.92
N SER A 214 1.79 -12.06 -32.03
CA SER A 214 0.66 -11.69 -32.89
C SER A 214 -0.19 -10.52 -32.36
N VAL A 215 -0.05 -10.14 -31.09
CA VAL A 215 -0.86 -9.09 -30.45
C VAL A 215 0.03 -7.90 -30.13
N HIS A 216 -0.44 -6.69 -30.45
CA HIS A 216 0.32 -5.46 -30.19
C HIS A 216 0.62 -5.27 -28.70
N TRP A 217 1.88 -4.96 -28.37
CA TRP A 217 2.41 -4.80 -27.00
C TRP A 217 1.56 -3.87 -26.12
N ALA A 218 0.92 -2.86 -26.71
CA ALA A 218 0.05 -1.91 -25.99
C ALA A 218 -1.11 -2.61 -25.28
N SER A 219 -1.64 -3.71 -25.81
CA SER A 219 -2.68 -4.48 -25.11
C SER A 219 -2.16 -5.10 -23.83
N CYS A 220 -0.93 -5.60 -23.83
CA CYS A 220 -0.27 -6.17 -22.66
C CYS A 220 -0.02 -5.08 -21.60
N LEU A 221 0.39 -3.89 -22.05
CA LEU A 221 0.60 -2.73 -21.19
C LEU A 221 -0.70 -2.25 -20.53
N VAL A 222 -1.80 -2.18 -21.29
CA VAL A 222 -3.12 -1.79 -20.75
C VAL A 222 -3.62 -2.82 -19.74
N ALA A 223 -3.37 -4.11 -19.94
CA ALA A 223 -3.76 -5.17 -19.00
C ALA A 223 -3.09 -5.04 -17.62
N ALA A 224 -1.91 -4.43 -17.54
CA ALA A 224 -1.24 -4.17 -16.26
C ALA A 224 -1.97 -3.13 -15.38
N VAL A 225 -2.74 -2.22 -15.97
CA VAL A 225 -3.47 -1.17 -15.24
C VAL A 225 -4.57 -1.76 -14.33
N PRO A 226 -5.53 -2.57 -14.83
CA PRO A 226 -6.55 -3.19 -13.98
C PRO A 226 -5.95 -4.18 -12.98
N PHE A 227 -4.84 -4.84 -13.32
CA PHE A 227 -4.11 -5.70 -12.39
C PHE A 227 -3.57 -4.91 -11.19
N ALA A 228 -2.79 -3.86 -11.44
CA ALA A 228 -2.19 -3.02 -10.40
C ALA A 228 -3.26 -2.28 -9.58
N TRP A 229 -4.30 -1.79 -10.25
CA TRP A 229 -5.49 -1.22 -9.62
C TRP A 229 -6.14 -2.21 -8.65
N GLY A 230 -6.44 -3.42 -9.12
CA GLY A 230 -7.11 -4.44 -8.31
C GLY A 230 -6.29 -4.84 -7.09
N ASN A 231 -4.98 -5.02 -7.27
CA ASN A 231 -4.07 -5.41 -6.20
C ASN A 231 -4.03 -4.38 -5.06
N LEU A 232 -3.87 -3.09 -5.41
CA LEU A 232 -3.83 -2.03 -4.42
C LEU A 232 -5.20 -1.80 -3.76
N SER A 233 -6.30 -1.88 -4.52
CA SER A 233 -7.66 -1.78 -3.97
C SER A 233 -7.94 -2.87 -2.94
N ILE A 234 -7.52 -4.11 -3.21
CA ILE A 234 -7.61 -5.21 -2.24
C ILE A 234 -6.84 -4.86 -0.97
N PHE A 235 -5.57 -4.45 -1.10
CA PHE A 235 -4.71 -4.16 0.05
C PHE A 235 -5.23 -2.99 0.91
N ILE A 236 -5.73 -1.91 0.28
CA ILE A 236 -6.31 -0.78 1.02
C ILE A 236 -7.52 -1.23 1.83
N GLY A 237 -8.48 -1.94 1.20
CA GLY A 237 -9.71 -2.33 1.90
C GLY A 237 -9.47 -3.37 3.00
N THR A 238 -8.62 -4.38 2.76
CA THR A 238 -8.32 -5.42 3.78
C THR A 238 -7.50 -4.87 4.95
N SER A 239 -6.52 -4.00 4.69
CA SER A 239 -5.73 -3.37 5.77
C SER A 239 -6.60 -2.49 6.66
N GLN A 240 -7.53 -1.73 6.07
CA GLN A 240 -8.47 -0.92 6.82
C GLN A 240 -9.50 -1.74 7.61
N PHE A 241 -9.98 -2.85 7.04
CA PHE A 241 -10.89 -3.79 7.70
C PHE A 241 -10.24 -4.40 8.93
N ILE A 242 -9.04 -5.00 8.79
CA ILE A 242 -8.31 -5.64 9.89
C ILE A 242 -8.04 -4.64 11.03
N VAL A 243 -7.67 -3.39 10.70
CA VAL A 243 -7.44 -2.35 11.71
C VAL A 243 -8.71 -2.05 12.50
N GLN A 244 -9.88 -2.02 11.87
CA GLN A 244 -11.14 -1.77 12.57
C GLN A 244 -11.58 -2.96 13.41
N THR A 245 -11.46 -4.19 12.91
CA THR A 245 -11.78 -5.40 13.67
C THR A 245 -10.90 -5.53 14.92
N ASN A 246 -9.63 -5.11 14.86
CA ASN A 246 -8.72 -5.14 16.01
C ASN A 246 -8.99 -4.07 17.08
N LEU A 247 -9.75 -3.03 16.73
CA LEU A 247 -10.09 -1.89 17.59
C LEU A 247 -11.51 -1.98 18.20
N ALA A 248 -12.35 -2.87 17.68
CA ALA A 248 -13.63 -3.26 18.27
C ALA A 248 -13.41 -4.28 19.40
#